data_AF-A0A1I2E8L3-F1
#
_entry.id   AF-A0A1I2E8L3-F1
#
_cell.length_a   1.000
_cell.length_b   1.000
_cell.length_c   1.000
_cell.angle_alpha   90.00
_cell.angle_beta   90.00
_cell.angle_gamma   90.00
#
_symmetry.space_group_name_H-M   'P 1'
#
loop_
_entity.id
_entity.type
_entity.pdbx_description
1 polymer ?
#
loop_
_entity_poly.entity_id
_entity_poly.type
_entity_poly.pdbx_seq_one_letter_code
_entity_poly.pdbx_strand_id
1 'polypeptide(L)' 'MNTDINPGDQVKVIQIPKGSFYRGRYQATVIGHTDGKRIRVRNDQGQYYAPYFAQVRTIP' A
#
# COMPACT_ATOMS: atom_id res chain seq x y z
N MET A 1 -7.50 -3.21 -15.33
CA MET A 1 -8.09 -2.70 -14.07
C MET A 1 -7.32 -1.44 -13.72
N ASN A 2 -7.91 -0.27 -13.96
CA ASN A 2 -7.35 1.02 -13.56
C ASN A 2 -7.24 1.05 -12.04
N THR A 3 -6.04 0.86 -11.52
CA THR A 3 -5.70 1.37 -10.19
C THR A 3 -5.16 2.77 -10.43
N ASP A 4 -6.07 3.73 -10.50
CA ASP A 4 -5.76 5.17 -10.43
C ASP A 4 -5.27 5.49 -9.01
N ILE A 5 -4.14 4.90 -8.64
CA ILE A 5 -3.42 5.16 -7.41
C ILE A 5 -2.24 5.99 -7.84
N ASN A 6 -2.23 7.26 -7.46
CA ASN A 6 -1.19 8.21 -7.81
C ASN A 6 -0.31 8.53 -6.59
N PRO A 7 0.94 8.99 -6.81
CA PRO A 7 1.74 9.58 -5.74
C PRO A 7 0.99 10.73 -5.07
N GLY A 8 0.90 10.69 -3.74
CA GLY A 8 0.13 11.62 -2.92
C GLY A 8 -1.20 11.06 -2.40
N ASP A 9 -1.71 9.97 -3.00
CA ASP A 9 -2.98 9.39 -2.58
C ASP A 9 -2.87 8.69 -1.22
N GLN A 10 -3.91 8.84 -0.40
CA GLN A 10 -4.07 8.05 0.82
C GLN A 10 -4.72 6.71 0.51
N VAL A 11 -4.09 5.65 0.98
CA VAL A 11 -4.49 4.28 0.72
C VAL A 11 -4.50 3.45 2.00
N LYS A 12 -5.39 2.45 2.04
CA LYS A 12 -5.36 1.38 3.04
C LYS A 12 -4.55 0.22 2.49
N VAL A 13 -3.51 -0.16 3.22
CA VAL A 13 -2.65 -1.29 2.89
C VAL A 13 -3.02 -2.48 3.76
N ILE A 14 -3.29 -3.61 3.12
CA ILE A 14 -3.55 -4.89 3.77
C ILE A 14 -2.21 -5.60 3.97
N GLN A 15 -1.73 -5.62 5.20
CA GLN A 15 -0.53 -6.36 5.57
C GLN A 15 -0.89 -7.83 5.77
N ILE A 16 -0.18 -8.72 5.06
CA ILE A 16 -0.25 -10.16 5.28
C ILE A 16 1.13 -10.58 5.82
N PRO A 17 1.28 -10.85 7.12
CA PRO A 17 2.50 -11.43 7.66
C PRO A 17 2.77 -12.77 6.96
N LYS A 18 4.04 -13.02 6.60
CA LYS A 18 4.45 -14.26 5.96
C LYS A 18 4.20 -15.42 6.94
N GLY A 19 3.18 -16.24 6.69
CA GLY A 19 2.84 -17.40 7.50
C GLY A 19 1.69 -17.23 8.51
N SER A 20 0.93 -16.12 8.49
CA SER A 20 -0.25 -15.97 9.36
C SER A 20 -1.47 -15.44 8.63
N PHE A 21 -2.64 -15.96 9.02
CA PHE A 21 -3.97 -15.57 8.52
C PHE A 21 -4.42 -14.17 8.96
N TYR A 22 -3.59 -13.44 9.72
CA TYR A 22 -3.93 -12.14 10.28
C TYR A 22 -3.76 -11.03 9.22
N ARG A 23 -4.87 -10.35 8.87
CA ARG A 23 -4.91 -9.27 7.89
C ARG A 23 -4.98 -7.92 8.62
N GLY A 24 -3.83 -7.42 9.07
CA GLY A 24 -3.75 -6.03 9.56
C GLY A 24 -4.03 -5.05 8.42
N ARG A 25 -4.72 -3.95 8.71
CA ARG A 25 -4.88 -2.83 7.77
C ARG A 25 -4.25 -1.59 8.38
N TYR A 26 -3.42 -0.91 7.61
CA TYR A 26 -2.86 0.37 8.01
C TYR A 26 -3.06 1.41 6.91
N GLN A 27 -3.13 2.67 7.31
CA GLN A 27 -3.20 3.79 6.38
C GLN A 27 -1.79 4.21 5.98
N ALA A 28 -1.62 4.52 4.70
CA ALA A 28 -0.36 4.96 4.16
C ALA A 28 -0.59 5.94 3.01
N THR A 29 0.40 6.78 2.75
CA THR A 29 0.43 7.68 1.60
C THR A 29 1.28 7.07 0.51
N VAL A 30 0.81 7.09 -0.73
CA VAL A 30 1.56 6.61 -1.88
C VAL A 30 2.68 7.61 -2.19
N ILE A 31 3.91 7.13 -2.23
CA ILE A 31 5.08 7.96 -2.55
C ILE A 31 5.46 7.82 -4.02
N GLY A 32 5.22 6.66 -4.61
CA GLY A 32 5.65 6.40 -5.98
C GLY A 32 5.41 4.96 -6.39
N HIS A 33 5.60 4.71 -7.67
CA HIS A 33 5.48 3.37 -8.24
C HIS A 33 6.87 2.74 -8.31
N THR A 34 6.95 1.43 -8.17
CA THR A 34 8.17 0.67 -8.44
C THR A 34 8.01 -0.04 -9.78
N ASP A 35 9.11 -0.32 -10.49
CA ASP A 35 9.09 -1.10 -11.73
C ASP A 35 8.57 -2.52 -11.46
N GLY A 36 7.24 -2.70 -11.56
CA GLY A 36 6.56 -3.97 -11.34
C GLY A 36 5.21 -3.83 -10.63
N LYS A 37 4.84 -4.88 -9.88
CA LYS A 37 3.52 -5.00 -9.23
C LYS A 37 3.49 -4.40 -7.82
N ARG A 38 4.47 -3.56 -7.47
CA ARG A 38 4.63 -2.98 -6.13
C ARG A 38 4.51 -1.47 -6.17
N ILE A 39 3.94 -0.92 -5.12
CA ILE A 39 3.81 0.51 -4.92
C ILE A 39 4.60 0.88 -3.67
N ARG A 40 5.31 2.01 -3.70
CA ARG A 40 5.97 2.55 -2.52
C ARG A 40 4.95 3.38 -1.75
N VAL A 41 4.79 3.04 -0.48
CA VAL A 41 3.92 3.76 0.45
C VAL A 41 4.70 4.16 1.69
N ARG A 42 4.24 5.23 2.35
CA ARG A 42 4.77 5.71 3.63
C ARG A 42 3.64 5.70 4.65
N ASN A 43 3.83 5.03 5.78
CA ASN A 43 2.86 5.06 6.88
C ASN A 43 2.97 6.36 7.68
N ASP A 44 2.04 6.57 8.62
CA ASP A 44 2.00 7.77 9.47
C ASP A 44 3.21 7.90 10.41
N GLN A 45 3.90 6.78 10.68
CA GLN A 45 5.15 6.75 11.44
C GLN A 45 6.37 7.13 10.59
N GLY A 46 6.17 7.46 9.31
CA GLY A 46 7.21 7.85 8.38
C GLY A 46 8.01 6.69 7.79
N GLN A 47 7.64 5.44 8.05
CA GLN A 47 8.28 4.24 7.54
C GLN A 47 7.82 3.92 6.12
N TYR A 48 8.76 3.43 5.30
CA TYR A 48 8.51 3.09 3.90
C TYR A 48 8.25 1.60 3.73
N TYR A 49 7.24 1.28 2.94
CA TYR A 49 6.89 -0.08 2.55
C TYR A 49 6.69 -0.20 1.05
N ALA A 50 6.81 -1.42 0.54
CA ALA A 50 6.57 -1.75 -0.87
C ALA A 50 5.54 -2.89 -1.03
N PRO A 51 4.26 -2.67 -0.63
CA PRO A 51 3.19 -3.64 -0.82
C PRO A 51 2.88 -3.87 -2.31
N TYR A 52 2.22 -4.98 -2.60
CA TYR A 52 1.68 -5.25 -3.94
C TYR A 52 0.44 -4.40 -4.21
N PHE A 53 0.18 -4.03 -5.47
CA PHE A 53 -1.06 -3.33 -5.86
C PHE A 53 -2.32 -4.04 -5.35
N ALA A 54 -2.33 -5.38 -5.35
CA ALA A 54 -3.44 -6.19 -4.84
C ALA A 54 -3.71 -6.01 -3.33
N GLN A 55 -2.73 -5.52 -2.58
CA GLN A 55 -2.81 -5.25 -1.15
C GLN A 55 -3.18 -3.80 -0.84
N VAL A 56 -3.31 -2.94 -1.86
CA VAL A 56 -3.58 -1.51 -1.70
C VAL A 56 -5.03 -1.23 -2.11
N ARG A 57 -5.75 -0.48 -1.28
CA ARG A 57 -7.13 -0.02 -1.55
C ARG A 57 -7.16 1.50 -1.40
N THR A 58 -7.72 2.19 -2.38
CA THR A 58 -8.02 3.63 -2.24
C THR A 58 -9.06 3.83 -1.14
N ILE A 59 -8.93 4.94 -0.43
CA ILE A 59 -9.94 5.39 0.53
C ILE A 59 -10.87 6.33 -0.26
N PRO A 60 -12.20 6.12 -0.24
CA PRO A 60 -13.16 7.03 -0.88
C PRO A 60 -13.19 8.39 -0.18
#